data_AF-A0A536U7H4-F1
#
_entry.id   AF-A0A536U7H4-F1
#
_cell.length_a   1.000
_cell.length_b   1.000
_cell.length_c   1.000
_cell.angle_alpha   90.00
_cell.angle_beta   90.00
_cell.angle_gamma   90.00
#
_symmetry.space_group_name_H-M   'P 1'
#
loop_
_entity.id
_entity.type
_entity.pdbx_description
1 polymer ?
#
loop_
_entity_poly.entity_id
_entity_poly.type
_entity_poly.pdbx_seq_one_letter_code
_entity_poly.pdbx_strand_id
1 'polypeptide(L)'
;EKIKGRVTVLDSSSELFAAALKYLGYSANDVDEAHWKQAADLIKKAKRYWAAFNASSYIKELTVGNIWLVHGYSNDIFQANLDAQAAKRPFHILNGLPKEGAVLAVDNMVIHKDAPRPDLAHKFMNFMLEGKNSAELTNLIGSGNPNMEALQYIKPDIRKNPAIFPDKAMASKLEQLKDLTTAQRRVRNRMWTEIKAGR
;
A
#
# COMPACT_ATOMS: atom_id res chain seq x y z
N GLU A 1 21.16 -11.33 2.00
CA GLU A 1 21.29 -12.32 3.10
C GLU A 1 21.01 -11.73 4.48
N LYS A 2 21.56 -10.55 4.82
CA LYS A 2 21.43 -9.92 6.15
C LYS A 2 20.01 -9.73 6.71
N ILE A 3 18.98 -9.63 5.85
CA ILE A 3 17.57 -9.45 6.23
C ILE A 3 16.70 -10.68 6.00
N LYS A 4 17.30 -11.82 5.61
CA LYS A 4 16.56 -13.06 5.29
C LYS A 4 15.68 -13.47 6.47
N GLY A 5 14.40 -13.76 6.21
CA GLY A 5 13.44 -14.14 7.25
C GLY A 5 12.97 -12.99 8.14
N ARG A 6 13.35 -11.74 7.82
CA ARG A 6 12.85 -10.51 8.46
C ARG A 6 12.11 -9.61 7.47
N VAL A 7 11.78 -10.13 6.28
CA VAL A 7 11.04 -9.40 5.24
C VAL A 7 9.66 -10.01 5.10
N THR A 8 8.61 -9.19 5.04
CA THR A 8 7.28 -9.65 4.63
C THR A 8 6.80 -8.89 3.41
N VAL A 9 5.90 -9.50 2.66
CA VAL A 9 5.23 -8.86 1.52
C VAL A 9 3.73 -9.07 1.62
N LEU A 10 2.94 -8.14 1.07
CA LEU A 10 1.48 -8.28 1.02
C LEU A 10 1.06 -9.65 0.44
N ASP A 11 0.14 -10.34 1.13
CA ASP A 11 -0.60 -11.48 0.54
C ASP A 11 -1.69 -10.95 -0.41
N SER A 12 -1.26 -10.26 -1.46
CA SER A 12 -2.13 -9.70 -2.49
C SER A 12 -1.51 -9.96 -3.86
N SER A 13 -2.22 -10.74 -4.67
CA SER A 13 -1.80 -11.02 -6.05
C SER A 13 -1.67 -9.73 -6.85
N SER A 14 -2.63 -8.81 -6.73
CA SER A 14 -2.60 -7.57 -7.52
C SER A 14 -1.40 -6.68 -7.12
N GLU A 15 -1.18 -6.49 -5.82
CA GLU A 15 -0.11 -5.60 -5.32
C GLU A 15 1.27 -6.17 -5.61
N LEU A 16 1.49 -7.46 -5.35
CA LEU A 16 2.82 -8.02 -5.51
C LEU A 16 3.21 -8.22 -6.97
N PHE A 17 2.26 -8.57 -7.85
CA PHE A 17 2.52 -8.56 -9.29
C PHE A 17 2.81 -7.14 -9.79
N ALA A 18 2.07 -6.13 -9.34
CA ALA A 18 2.33 -4.74 -9.71
C ALA A 18 3.74 -4.30 -9.29
N ALA A 19 4.16 -4.59 -8.05
CA ALA A 19 5.52 -4.30 -7.59
C ALA A 19 6.59 -5.00 -8.43
N ALA A 20 6.38 -6.28 -8.77
CA ALA A 20 7.30 -7.05 -9.61
C ALA A 20 7.37 -6.51 -11.05
N LEU A 21 6.24 -6.16 -11.65
CA LEU A 21 6.16 -5.56 -12.99
C LEU A 21 6.89 -4.22 -13.03
N LYS A 22 6.65 -3.35 -12.05
CA LYS A 22 7.34 -2.05 -11.92
C LYS A 22 8.86 -2.24 -11.79
N TYR A 23 9.30 -3.21 -11.01
CA TYR A 23 10.72 -3.54 -10.89
C TYR A 23 11.34 -4.01 -12.23
N LEU A 24 10.58 -4.74 -13.04
CA LEU A 24 10.99 -5.19 -14.38
C LEU A 24 10.89 -4.08 -15.45
N GLY A 25 10.38 -2.89 -15.10
CA GLY A 25 10.21 -1.77 -16.02
C GLY A 25 8.88 -1.76 -16.78
N TYR A 26 7.95 -2.64 -16.43
CA TYR A 26 6.60 -2.68 -16.99
C TYR A 26 5.63 -1.79 -16.19
N SER A 27 4.47 -1.50 -16.78
CA SER A 27 3.36 -0.87 -16.05
C SER A 27 2.82 -1.82 -14.98
N ALA A 28 2.34 -1.26 -13.86
CA ALA A 28 1.62 -2.03 -12.84
C ALA A 28 0.33 -2.66 -13.40
N ASN A 29 -0.16 -2.14 -14.53
CA ASN A 29 -1.36 -2.56 -15.24
C ASN A 29 -1.08 -3.36 -16.51
N ASP A 30 0.15 -3.85 -16.70
CA ASP A 30 0.46 -4.75 -17.80
C ASP A 30 -0.40 -6.03 -17.72
N VAL A 31 -0.89 -6.49 -18.87
CA VAL A 31 -1.77 -7.66 -18.99
C VAL A 31 -1.23 -8.72 -19.95
N ASP A 32 0.02 -8.56 -20.40
CA ASP A 32 0.72 -9.57 -21.19
C ASP A 32 1.10 -10.76 -20.29
N GLU A 33 0.67 -11.96 -20.68
CA GLU A 33 0.93 -13.18 -19.93
C GLU A 33 2.44 -13.50 -19.82
N ALA A 34 3.25 -13.13 -20.82
CA ALA A 34 4.69 -13.31 -20.79
C ALA A 34 5.34 -12.41 -19.72
N HIS A 35 4.91 -11.14 -19.62
CA HIS A 35 5.38 -10.24 -18.56
C HIS A 35 4.93 -10.73 -17.18
N TRP A 36 3.73 -11.29 -17.07
CA TRP A 36 3.28 -11.93 -15.82
C TRP A 36 4.10 -13.17 -15.44
N LYS A 37 4.52 -13.99 -16.42
CA LYS A 37 5.43 -15.12 -16.15
C LYS A 37 6.77 -14.63 -15.62
N GLN A 38 7.35 -13.60 -16.22
CA GLN A 38 8.58 -12.99 -15.72
C GLN A 38 8.43 -12.43 -14.31
N ALA A 39 7.32 -11.73 -14.04
CA ALA A 39 7.00 -11.23 -12.70
C ALA A 39 6.85 -12.37 -11.68
N ALA A 40 6.17 -13.46 -12.05
CA ALA A 40 6.01 -14.63 -11.21
C ALA A 40 7.36 -15.31 -10.88
N ASP A 41 8.24 -15.44 -11.87
CA ASP A 41 9.58 -16.02 -11.67
C ASP A 41 10.47 -15.13 -10.79
N LEU A 42 10.37 -13.80 -10.96
CA LEU A 42 11.02 -12.83 -10.08
C LEU A 42 10.52 -12.99 -8.63
N ILE A 43 9.21 -13.07 -8.43
CA ILE A 43 8.59 -13.27 -7.11
C ILE A 43 9.08 -14.58 -6.49
N LYS A 44 9.06 -15.69 -7.23
CA LYS A 44 9.57 -17.00 -6.77
C LYS A 44 11.05 -16.91 -6.36
N LYS A 45 11.89 -16.23 -7.14
CA LYS A 45 13.31 -16.03 -6.82
C LYS A 45 13.50 -15.17 -5.57
N ALA A 46 12.67 -14.16 -5.36
CA ALA A 46 12.72 -13.27 -4.20
C ALA A 46 12.17 -13.93 -2.92
N LYS A 47 11.18 -14.83 -3.07
CA LYS A 47 10.48 -15.52 -1.98
C LYS A 47 11.41 -16.16 -0.93
N ARG A 48 12.56 -16.69 -1.36
CA ARG A 48 13.58 -17.28 -0.47
C ARG A 48 14.15 -16.32 0.60
N TYR A 49 13.92 -15.02 0.45
CA TYR A 49 14.35 -14.00 1.41
C TYR A 49 13.24 -13.55 2.36
N TRP A 50 11.98 -13.89 2.06
CA TRP A 50 10.81 -13.46 2.82
C TRP A 50 10.49 -14.44 3.94
N ALA A 51 10.01 -13.91 5.04
CA ALA A 51 9.47 -14.67 6.17
C ALA A 51 8.08 -15.21 5.83
N ALA A 52 7.23 -14.37 5.25
CA ALA A 52 5.85 -14.70 4.94
C ALA A 52 5.24 -13.73 3.90
N PHE A 53 4.18 -14.21 3.25
CA PHE A 53 3.13 -13.34 2.72
C PHE A 53 2.22 -12.94 3.89
N ASN A 54 1.96 -11.66 4.07
CA ASN A 54 1.23 -11.14 5.22
C ASN A 54 0.25 -10.05 4.79
N ALA A 55 -1.01 -10.17 5.18
CA ALA A 55 -2.05 -9.21 4.81
C ALA A 55 -2.28 -8.11 5.86
N SER A 56 -1.91 -8.32 7.13
CA SER A 56 -2.33 -7.40 8.21
C SER A 56 -1.44 -7.39 9.44
N SER A 57 -0.94 -8.54 9.92
CA SER A 57 -0.15 -8.58 11.15
C SER A 57 1.21 -7.90 11.03
N TYR A 58 1.64 -7.58 9.80
CA TYR A 58 2.90 -6.92 9.52
C TYR A 58 3.05 -5.58 10.24
N ILE A 59 1.95 -4.85 10.51
CA ILE A 59 1.97 -3.58 11.26
C ILE A 59 2.56 -3.82 12.64
N LYS A 60 1.96 -4.74 13.40
CA LYS A 60 2.42 -5.10 14.75
C LYS A 60 3.81 -5.72 14.74
N GLU A 61 4.07 -6.64 13.81
CA GLU A 61 5.37 -7.30 13.67
C GLU A 61 6.50 -6.28 13.41
N LEU A 62 6.22 -5.24 12.62
CA LEU A 62 7.15 -4.15 12.36
C LEU A 62 7.32 -3.27 13.61
N THR A 63 6.22 -2.89 14.27
CA THR A 63 6.23 -2.11 15.53
C THR A 63 7.07 -2.76 16.62
N VAL A 64 7.06 -4.09 16.74
CA VAL A 64 7.83 -4.81 17.77
C VAL A 64 9.23 -5.23 17.31
N GLY A 65 9.57 -5.04 16.02
CA GLY A 65 10.90 -5.34 15.47
C GLY A 65 11.12 -6.80 15.05
N ASN A 66 10.05 -7.59 14.94
CA ASN A 66 10.12 -8.97 14.47
C ASN A 66 10.42 -9.05 12.96
N ILE A 67 9.94 -8.07 12.20
CA ILE A 67 10.29 -7.85 10.79
C ILE A 67 10.98 -6.50 10.64
N TRP A 68 11.85 -6.38 9.65
CA TRP A 68 12.69 -5.19 9.43
C TRP A 68 12.37 -4.50 8.10
N LEU A 69 11.74 -5.21 7.17
CA LEU A 69 11.30 -4.68 5.88
C LEU A 69 9.93 -5.26 5.54
N VAL A 70 9.06 -4.41 5.01
CA VAL A 70 7.74 -4.82 4.55
C VAL A 70 7.42 -4.16 3.21
N HIS A 71 6.82 -4.93 2.30
CA HIS A 71 5.97 -4.37 1.26
C HIS A 71 4.56 -4.25 1.85
N GLY A 72 4.06 -3.02 2.01
CA GLY A 72 2.80 -2.68 2.67
C GLY A 72 2.37 -1.24 2.39
N TYR A 73 1.23 -0.83 2.92
CA TYR A 73 0.65 0.49 2.66
C TYR A 73 1.30 1.61 3.48
N SER A 74 1.37 2.82 2.92
CA SER A 74 2.12 3.93 3.53
C SER A 74 1.53 4.41 4.87
N ASN A 75 0.21 4.43 5.00
CA ASN A 75 -0.51 4.75 6.24
C ASN A 75 -0.26 3.68 7.33
N ASP A 76 -0.25 2.40 6.96
CA ASP A 76 0.03 1.29 7.87
C ASP A 76 1.45 1.37 8.44
N ILE A 77 2.44 1.67 7.60
CA ILE A 77 3.84 1.81 8.03
C ILE A 77 4.01 3.11 8.86
N PHE A 78 3.28 4.18 8.52
CA PHE A 78 3.23 5.40 9.34
C PHE A 78 2.68 5.12 10.74
N GLN A 79 1.56 4.40 10.84
CA GLN A 79 0.98 4.01 12.12
C GLN A 79 1.93 3.11 12.92
N ALA A 80 2.56 2.13 12.27
CA ALA A 80 3.53 1.26 12.93
C ALA A 80 4.68 2.06 13.57
N ASN A 81 5.14 3.13 12.90
CA ASN A 81 6.16 4.04 13.42
C ASN A 81 5.67 4.86 14.62
N LEU A 82 4.44 5.40 14.57
CA LEU A 82 3.83 6.10 15.70
C LEU A 82 3.72 5.18 16.92
N ASP A 83 3.25 3.95 16.72
CA ASP A 83 3.10 2.97 17.79
C ASP A 83 4.46 2.57 18.38
N ALA A 84 5.49 2.42 17.55
CA ALA A 84 6.84 2.12 17.99
C ALA A 84 7.41 3.26 18.86
N GLN A 85 7.18 4.52 18.48
CA GLN A 85 7.59 5.69 19.25
C GLN A 85 6.82 5.80 20.58
N ALA A 86 5.51 5.60 20.56
CA ALA A 86 4.68 5.60 21.77
C ALA A 86 5.11 4.51 22.75
N ALA A 87 5.49 3.33 22.24
CA ALA A 87 6.06 2.23 23.02
C ALA A 87 7.54 2.40 23.37
N LYS A 88 8.16 3.54 23.04
CA LYS A 88 9.58 3.86 23.28
C LYS A 88 10.53 2.78 22.77
N ARG A 89 10.24 2.21 21.60
CA ARG A 89 11.12 1.25 20.94
C ARG A 89 12.47 1.92 20.61
N PRO A 90 13.59 1.20 20.70
CA PRO A 90 14.93 1.76 20.49
C PRO A 90 15.27 1.97 18.99
N PHE A 91 14.25 2.07 18.13
CA PHE A 91 14.39 2.19 16.69
C PHE A 91 13.25 3.02 16.11
N HIS A 92 13.46 3.50 14.89
CA HIS A 92 12.45 4.18 14.09
C HIS A 92 12.08 3.35 12.88
N ILE A 93 10.81 3.42 12.48
CA ILE A 93 10.32 2.81 11.25
C ILE A 93 10.24 3.90 10.19
N LEU A 94 10.83 3.63 9.02
CA LEU A 94 10.88 4.57 7.91
C LEU A 94 9.96 4.10 6.79
N ASN A 95 9.28 5.07 6.16
CA ASN A 95 8.50 4.85 4.95
C ASN A 95 9.32 5.27 3.74
N GLY A 96 9.19 4.55 2.62
CA GLY A 96 9.84 4.90 1.37
C GLY A 96 9.07 4.42 0.15
N LEU A 97 9.05 5.24 -0.89
CA LEU A 97 8.54 4.86 -2.20
C LEU A 97 9.68 4.31 -3.06
N PRO A 98 9.53 3.13 -3.69
CA PRO A 98 10.51 2.60 -4.64
C PRO A 98 10.78 3.58 -5.79
N LYS A 99 12.04 3.68 -6.24
CA LYS A 99 12.45 4.60 -7.32
C LYS A 99 11.80 4.28 -8.67
N GLU A 100 11.40 3.02 -8.85
CA GLU A 100 10.68 2.47 -10.00
C GLU A 100 9.21 2.93 -10.03
N GLY A 101 8.68 3.41 -8.91
CA GLY A 101 7.27 3.71 -8.68
C GLY A 101 6.58 2.62 -7.87
N ALA A 102 5.31 2.85 -7.55
CA ALA A 102 4.49 1.96 -6.72
C ALA A 102 3.02 2.03 -7.14
N VAL A 103 2.19 1.20 -6.51
CA VAL A 103 0.74 1.33 -6.63
C VAL A 103 0.28 2.60 -5.92
N LEU A 104 -0.60 3.36 -6.57
CA LEU A 104 -1.37 4.43 -5.96
C LEU A 104 -2.70 3.85 -5.49
N ALA A 105 -2.85 3.66 -4.18
CA ALA A 105 -4.11 3.26 -3.58
C ALA A 105 -5.00 4.49 -3.33
N VAL A 106 -6.29 4.39 -3.68
CA VAL A 106 -7.31 5.40 -3.38
C VAL A 106 -8.54 4.71 -2.83
N ASP A 107 -8.82 4.95 -1.56
CA ASP A 107 -10.03 4.47 -0.91
C ASP A 107 -11.15 5.52 -1.03
N ASN A 108 -12.35 5.07 -1.36
CA ASN A 108 -13.50 5.93 -1.62
C ASN A 108 -14.67 5.54 -0.72
N MET A 109 -15.36 6.53 -0.15
CA MET A 109 -16.66 6.31 0.48
C MET A 109 -17.70 6.06 -0.61
N VAL A 110 -18.51 5.01 -0.43
CA VAL A 110 -19.61 4.65 -1.33
C VAL A 110 -20.91 4.44 -0.56
N ILE A 111 -22.03 4.76 -1.18
CA ILE A 111 -23.36 4.47 -0.64
C ILE A 111 -23.94 3.29 -1.40
N HIS A 112 -24.20 2.19 -0.70
CA HIS A 112 -24.84 1.02 -1.31
C HIS A 112 -26.25 1.36 -1.79
N LYS A 113 -26.68 0.75 -2.90
CA LYS A 113 -28.02 0.95 -3.48
C LYS A 113 -29.13 0.69 -2.46
N ASP A 114 -28.94 -0.30 -1.59
CA ASP A 114 -29.92 -0.73 -0.60
C ASP A 114 -29.66 -0.15 0.80
N ALA A 115 -28.88 0.94 0.90
CA ALA A 115 -28.60 1.59 2.17
C ALA A 115 -29.92 2.05 2.83
N PRO A 116 -30.20 1.69 4.10
CA PRO A 116 -31.47 2.01 4.73
C PRO A 116 -31.64 3.51 5.04
N ARG A 117 -30.52 4.25 5.12
CA ARG A 117 -30.46 5.68 5.46
C ARG A 117 -29.41 6.41 4.61
N PRO A 118 -29.62 6.55 3.29
CA PRO A 118 -28.68 7.23 2.40
C PRO A 118 -28.53 8.73 2.75
N ASP A 119 -29.56 9.33 3.35
CA ASP A 119 -29.53 10.71 3.84
C ASP A 119 -28.47 10.94 4.93
N LEU A 120 -28.32 9.99 5.86
CA LEU A 120 -27.29 10.06 6.90
C LEU A 120 -25.91 9.78 6.33
N ALA A 121 -25.80 8.86 5.37
CA ALA A 121 -24.54 8.59 4.68
C ALA A 121 -24.03 9.83 3.93
N HIS A 122 -24.91 10.56 3.23
CA HIS A 122 -24.56 11.83 2.60
C HIS A 122 -24.09 12.89 3.61
N LYS A 123 -24.77 13.01 4.76
CA LYS A 123 -24.33 13.94 5.82
C LYS A 123 -22.95 13.59 6.35
N PHE A 124 -22.66 12.31 6.57
CA PHE A 124 -21.34 11.86 6.99
C PHE A 124 -20.27 12.13 5.93
N MET A 125 -20.56 11.84 4.65
CA MET A 125 -19.63 12.14 3.56
C MET A 125 -19.34 13.65 3.47
N ASN A 126 -20.36 14.50 3.59
CA ASN A 126 -20.17 15.96 3.61
C ASN A 126 -19.28 16.40 4.79
N PHE A 127 -19.55 15.88 5.99
CA PHE A 127 -18.74 16.15 7.17
C PHE A 127 -17.26 15.76 6.94
N MET A 128 -17.00 14.57 6.40
CA MET A 128 -15.63 14.10 6.13
C MET A 128 -14.94 14.89 5.01
N LEU A 129 -15.70 15.50 4.09
CA LEU A 129 -15.19 16.33 3.00
C LEU A 129 -14.91 17.78 3.41
N GLU A 130 -15.28 18.22 4.61
CA GLU A 130 -14.82 19.52 5.12
C GLU A 130 -13.30 19.49 5.34
N GLY A 131 -12.59 20.54 4.90
CA GLY A 131 -11.12 20.57 4.89
C GLY A 131 -10.47 20.25 6.24
N LYS A 132 -11.02 20.77 7.34
CA LYS A 132 -10.50 20.50 8.69
C LYS A 132 -10.68 19.03 9.09
N ASN A 133 -11.87 18.47 8.91
CA ASN A 133 -12.17 17.08 9.28
C ASN A 133 -11.37 16.09 8.42
N SER A 134 -11.25 16.39 7.12
CA SER A 134 -10.41 15.62 6.21
C SER A 134 -8.95 15.63 6.64
N ALA A 135 -8.42 16.79 7.06
CA ALA A 135 -7.04 16.91 7.54
C ALA A 135 -6.81 16.17 8.86
N GLU A 136 -7.81 16.09 9.75
CA GLU A 136 -7.70 15.33 11.00
C GLU A 136 -7.41 13.84 10.73
N LEU A 137 -8.02 13.24 9.71
CA LEU A 137 -7.70 11.88 9.30
C LEU A 137 -6.23 11.74 8.89
N THR A 138 -5.74 12.62 8.01
CA THR A 138 -4.31 12.63 7.62
C THR A 138 -3.39 12.83 8.82
N ASN A 139 -3.75 13.73 9.74
CA ASN A 139 -2.98 14.03 10.94
C ASN A 139 -2.95 12.88 11.95
N LEU A 140 -3.92 11.99 11.89
CA LEU A 140 -4.05 10.82 12.74
C LEU A 140 -3.27 9.62 12.17
N ILE A 141 -3.52 9.28 10.91
CA ILE A 141 -3.04 8.01 10.31
C ILE A 141 -1.99 8.19 9.21
N GLY A 142 -1.61 9.42 8.87
CA GLY A 142 -0.60 9.69 7.84
C GLY A 142 -1.03 9.29 6.43
N SER A 143 -2.34 9.32 6.14
CA SER A 143 -2.85 9.08 4.79
C SER A 143 -2.62 10.30 3.88
N GLY A 144 -2.44 10.06 2.58
CA GLY A 144 -2.59 11.12 1.58
C GLY A 144 -3.97 11.77 1.67
N ASN A 145 -4.10 12.99 1.14
CA ASN A 145 -5.35 13.73 1.19
C ASN A 145 -5.70 14.33 -0.18
N PRO A 146 -6.86 13.96 -0.79
CA PRO A 146 -7.28 14.53 -2.07
C PRO A 146 -7.96 15.90 -1.93
N ASN A 147 -8.32 16.32 -0.72
CA ASN A 147 -8.97 17.60 -0.47
C ASN A 147 -7.92 18.72 -0.38
N MET A 148 -7.94 19.63 -1.35
CA MET A 148 -7.03 20.78 -1.39
C MET A 148 -7.18 21.73 -0.20
N GLU A 149 -8.40 21.91 0.32
CA GLU A 149 -8.65 22.79 1.47
C GLU A 149 -8.06 22.23 2.77
N ALA A 150 -7.88 20.90 2.84
CA ALA A 150 -7.30 20.22 3.99
C ALA A 150 -5.82 20.55 4.18
N LEU A 151 -5.09 20.88 3.10
CA LEU A 151 -3.63 21.06 3.11
C LEU A 151 -3.12 22.10 4.11
N GLN A 152 -3.93 23.11 4.44
CA GLN A 152 -3.58 24.14 5.42
C GLN A 152 -3.68 23.66 6.88
N TYR A 153 -4.47 22.61 7.14
CA TYR A 153 -4.72 22.06 8.47
C TYR A 153 -3.85 20.83 8.78
N ILE A 154 -3.09 20.34 7.80
CA ILE A 154 -2.17 19.20 7.97
C ILE A 154 -0.90 19.66 8.70
N LYS A 155 -0.48 18.88 9.71
CA LYS A 155 0.74 19.14 10.49
C LYS A 155 1.96 19.29 9.56
N PRO A 156 2.82 20.30 9.77
CA PRO A 156 3.96 20.57 8.87
C PRO A 156 4.87 19.36 8.63
N ASP A 157 5.13 18.54 9.65
CA ASP A 157 6.02 17.38 9.54
C ASP A 157 5.41 16.26 8.68
N ILE A 158 4.08 16.09 8.74
CA ILE A 158 3.35 15.14 7.89
C ILE A 158 3.32 15.67 6.45
N ARG A 159 3.04 16.97 6.27
CA ARG A 159 3.01 17.61 4.94
C ARG A 159 4.36 17.54 4.22
N LYS A 160 5.47 17.53 4.95
CA LYS A 160 6.84 17.40 4.42
C LYS A 160 7.28 15.95 4.20
N ASN A 161 6.49 14.96 4.61
CA ASN A 161 6.85 13.55 4.46
C ASN A 161 6.67 13.10 3.00
N PRO A 162 7.75 12.80 2.26
CA PRO A 162 7.66 12.45 0.83
C PRO A 162 7.02 11.10 0.57
N ALA A 163 6.88 10.23 1.59
CA ALA A 163 6.12 8.99 1.45
C ALA A 163 4.60 9.18 1.54
N ILE A 164 4.14 10.34 2.05
CA ILE A 164 2.72 10.72 2.13
C ILE A 164 2.39 11.72 1.02
N PHE A 165 3.24 12.75 0.87
CA PHE A 165 3.14 13.80 -0.16
C PHE A 165 4.39 13.77 -1.05
N PRO A 166 4.46 12.83 -2.01
CA PRO A 166 5.59 12.75 -2.93
C PRO A 166 5.70 13.98 -3.82
N ASP A 167 6.91 14.24 -4.30
CA ASP A 167 7.12 15.24 -5.36
C ASP A 167 6.48 14.80 -6.69
N LYS A 168 6.43 15.72 -7.65
CA LYS A 168 5.82 15.47 -8.97
C LYS A 168 6.51 14.33 -9.74
N ALA A 169 7.82 14.13 -9.56
CA ALA A 169 8.59 13.13 -10.29
C ALA A 169 8.34 11.72 -9.78
N MET A 170 8.12 11.57 -8.46
CA MET A 170 7.67 10.32 -7.88
C MET A 170 6.19 10.09 -8.13
N ALA A 171 5.34 11.13 -7.98
CA ALA A 171 3.91 11.02 -8.20
C ALA A 171 3.56 10.53 -9.62
N SER A 172 4.31 10.92 -10.65
CA SER A 172 4.11 10.46 -12.03
C SER A 172 4.45 8.98 -12.26
N LYS A 173 5.14 8.34 -11.31
CA LYS A 173 5.48 6.91 -11.37
C LYS A 173 4.50 6.04 -10.60
N LEU A 174 3.54 6.63 -9.89
CA LEU A 174 2.52 5.90 -9.14
C LEU A 174 1.36 5.55 -10.06
N GLU A 175 0.85 4.32 -9.95
CA GLU A 175 -0.20 3.81 -10.83
C GLU A 175 -1.36 3.23 -10.02
N GLN A 176 -2.58 3.69 -10.29
CA GLN A 176 -3.78 3.01 -9.78
C GLN A 176 -3.97 1.70 -10.54
N LEU A 177 -4.33 0.64 -9.82
CA LEU A 177 -4.61 -0.66 -10.42
C LEU A 177 -5.96 -0.63 -11.15
N LYS A 178 -5.97 -1.21 -12.35
CA LYS A 178 -7.15 -1.40 -13.18
C LYS A 178 -7.71 -2.79 -12.95
N ASP A 179 -9.03 -2.93 -13.07
CA ASP A 179 -9.65 -4.24 -12.97
C ASP A 179 -9.25 -5.12 -14.16
N LEU A 180 -9.14 -6.42 -13.89
CA LEU A 180 -8.86 -7.44 -14.90
C LEU A 180 -10.16 -8.03 -15.43
N THR A 181 -10.15 -8.53 -16.65
CA THR A 181 -11.23 -9.40 -17.13
C THR A 181 -11.26 -10.72 -16.34
N THR A 182 -12.39 -11.44 -16.38
CA THR A 182 -12.52 -12.76 -15.73
C THR A 182 -11.47 -13.76 -16.23
N ALA A 183 -11.14 -13.74 -17.53
CA ALA A 183 -10.11 -14.62 -18.09
C ALA A 183 -8.72 -14.28 -17.54
N GLN A 184 -8.36 -12.99 -17.55
CA GLN A 184 -7.11 -12.47 -16.99
C GLN A 184 -6.97 -12.80 -15.49
N ARG A 185 -8.04 -12.62 -14.70
CA ARG A 185 -8.04 -12.99 -13.27
C ARG A 185 -7.75 -14.48 -13.05
N ARG A 186 -8.34 -15.36 -13.85
CA ARG A 186 -8.10 -16.82 -13.73
C ARG A 186 -6.63 -17.15 -13.98
N VAL A 187 -6.02 -16.55 -14.99
CA VAL A 187 -4.59 -16.75 -15.31
C VAL A 187 -3.71 -16.24 -14.16
N ARG A 188 -3.90 -15.00 -13.71
CA ARG A 188 -3.11 -14.41 -12.61
C ARG A 188 -3.28 -15.18 -11.29
N ASN A 189 -4.51 -15.62 -10.97
CA ASN A 189 -4.78 -16.40 -9.77
C ASN A 189 -4.08 -17.77 -9.79
N ARG A 190 -4.01 -18.44 -10.95
CA ARG A 190 -3.26 -19.70 -11.08
C ARG A 190 -1.79 -19.49 -10.76
N MET A 191 -1.17 -18.48 -11.38
CA MET A 191 0.23 -18.13 -11.11
C MET A 191 0.44 -17.77 -9.62
N TRP A 192 -0.50 -17.05 -9.01
CA TRP A 192 -0.45 -16.72 -7.58
C TRP A 192 -0.48 -17.95 -6.69
N THR A 193 -1.39 -18.91 -6.96
CA THR A 193 -1.45 -20.17 -6.22
C THR A 193 -0.14 -20.94 -6.34
N GLU A 194 0.45 -21.04 -7.52
CA GLU A 194 1.76 -21.69 -7.73
C GLU A 194 2.89 -20.99 -6.96
N ILE A 195 2.91 -19.65 -6.97
CA ILE A 195 3.86 -18.85 -6.18
C ILE A 195 3.71 -19.17 -4.69
N LYS A 196 2.49 -19.27 -4.17
CA LYS A 196 2.26 -19.54 -2.75
C LYS A 196 2.59 -20.99 -2.37
N ALA A 197 2.33 -21.95 -3.26
CA ALA A 197 2.55 -23.37 -3.01
C ALA A 197 4.03 -23.81 -3.04
N GLY A 198 4.87 -23.19 -3.88
CA GLY A 198 6.31 -23.51 -3.91
C GLY A 198 7.02 -23.11 -2.62
N ARG A 199 8.03 -23.86 -2.15
CA ARG A 199 8.84 -23.43 -0.99
C ARG A 199 9.81 -22.32 -1.37
#